data_AF-A0A1J3JQR9-F1
#
_entry.id   AF-A0A1J3JQR9-F1
#
_cell.length_a   1.000
_cell.length_b   1.000
_cell.length_c   1.000
_cell.angle_alpha   90.00
_cell.angle_beta   90.00
_cell.angle_gamma   90.00
#
_symmetry.space_group_name_H-M   'P 1'
#
loop_
_entity.id
_entity.type
_entity.pdbx_description
1 polymer ?
#
loop_
_entity_poly.entity_id
_entity_poly.type
_entity_poly.pdbx_seq_one_letter_code
_entity_poly.pdbx_strand_id
1 'polypeptide(L)' 'IDIEAHEKLKEIILRLRDEAGYAPEVASALYDVEEEEKENQVSKHSEKLALAFALARLPKGATNIRIVKNLRICRDCHTV' A
#
# COMPACT_ATOMS: atom_id res chain seq x y z
N ILE A 1 13.42 -6.56 4.21
CA ILE A 1 12.77 -5.48 3.42
C ILE A 1 13.14 -4.17 4.08
N ASP A 2 13.42 -3.13 3.29
CA ASP A 2 13.99 -1.84 3.71
C ASP A 2 13.14 -1.13 4.79
N ILE A 3 13.78 -0.58 5.83
CA ILE A 3 13.12 0.23 6.89
C ILE A 3 12.53 1.50 6.26
N GLU A 4 13.24 2.12 5.32
CA GLU A 4 12.85 3.34 4.62
C GLU A 4 11.54 3.13 3.85
N ALA A 5 11.35 1.96 3.23
CA ALA A 5 10.11 1.64 2.52
C ALA A 5 8.90 1.53 3.45
N HIS A 6 9.09 1.00 4.66
CA HIS A 6 8.00 0.90 5.64
C HIS A 6 7.63 2.26 6.22
N GLU A 7 8.63 3.10 6.50
CA GLU A 7 8.39 4.48 6.94
C GLU A 7 7.68 5.29 5.85
N LYS A 8 8.15 5.16 4.60
CA LYS A 8 7.51 5.83 3.47
C LYS A 8 6.08 5.34 3.23
N LEU A 9 5.83 4.05 3.41
CA LEU A 9 4.48 3.48 3.31
C LEU A 9 3.55 4.06 4.38
N LYS A 10 4.01 4.17 5.63
CA LYS A 10 3.23 4.79 6.71
C LYS A 10 2.90 6.26 6.39
N GLU A 11 3.87 7.02 5.91
CA GLU A 11 3.67 8.41 5.47
C GLU A 11 2.59 8.50 4.38
N ILE A 12 2.69 7.67 3.34
CA ILE A 12 1.73 7.66 2.23
C ILE A 12 0.32 7.31 2.72
N ILE A 13 0.16 6.28 3.55
CA ILE A 13 -1.16 5.86 4.06
C ILE A 13 -1.79 6.94 4.93
N LEU A 14 -1.01 7.58 5.82
CA LEU A 14 -1.50 8.67 6.65
C LEU A 14 -1.98 9.84 5.79
N ARG A 15 -1.17 10.25 4.80
CA ARG A 15 -1.55 11.32 3.88
C ARG A 15 -2.78 10.98 3.05
N LEU A 16 -2.91 9.76 2.55
CA LEU A 16 -4.10 9.34 1.82
C LEU A 16 -5.35 9.33 2.71
N ARG A 17 -5.21 8.96 3.99
CA ARG A 17 -6.32 9.00 4.95
C ARG A 17 -6.77 10.44 5.22
N ASP A 18 -5.81 11.33 5.47
CA ASP A 18 -6.08 12.71 5.87
C ASP A 18 -6.52 13.60 4.68
N GLU A 19 -5.88 13.44 3.51
CA GLU A 19 -6.08 14.30 2.34
C GLU A 19 -7.12 13.73 1.35
N ALA A 20 -7.27 12.40 1.27
CA ALA A 20 -8.10 11.73 0.26
C ALA A 20 -9.20 10.82 0.85
N GLY A 21 -9.31 10.72 2.18
CA GLY A 21 -10.33 9.89 2.84
C GLY A 21 -10.12 8.39 2.63
N TYR A 22 -8.88 7.94 2.42
CA TYR A 22 -8.57 6.52 2.22
C TYR A 22 -8.98 5.67 3.43
N ALA A 23 -9.82 4.67 3.15
CA ALA A 23 -10.22 3.61 4.08
C ALA A 23 -9.86 2.24 3.47
N PRO A 24 -9.16 1.35 4.22
CA PRO A 24 -8.77 0.04 3.69
C PRO A 24 -9.97 -0.81 3.28
N GLU A 25 -9.91 -1.42 2.08
CA GLU A 25 -10.93 -2.36 1.62
C GLU A 25 -10.58 -3.80 2.06
N VAL A 26 -11.13 -4.20 3.20
CA VAL A 26 -10.84 -5.47 3.86
C VAL A 26 -11.72 -6.64 3.39
N ALA A 27 -12.74 -6.41 2.56
CA ALA A 27 -13.64 -7.49 2.10
C ALA A 27 -12.91 -8.60 1.31
N SER A 28 -11.73 -8.30 0.77
CA SER A 28 -10.88 -9.27 0.08
C SER A 28 -9.95 -10.08 1.01
N ALA A 29 -9.87 -9.73 2.29
CA ALA A 29 -9.11 -10.46 3.31
C ALA A 29 -10.00 -11.55 3.94
N LEU A 30 -9.88 -12.78 3.43
CA LEU A 30 -10.73 -13.92 3.81
C LEU A 30 -10.32 -14.61 5.12
N TYR A 31 -9.28 -14.10 5.81
CA TYR A 31 -8.84 -14.66 7.08
C TYR A 31 -9.87 -14.35 8.18
N ASP A 32 -10.13 -15.33 9.05
CA ASP A 32 -10.97 -15.14 10.22
C ASP A 32 -10.14 -14.52 11.36
N VAL A 33 -9.91 -13.23 11.25
CA VAL A 33 -9.17 -12.40 12.20
C VAL A 33 -9.91 -11.09 12.41
N GLU A 34 -9.57 -10.39 13.48
CA GLU A 34 -10.10 -9.06 13.80
C GLU A 34 -9.92 -8.09 12.62
N GLU A 35 -10.87 -7.17 12.48
CA GLU A 35 -10.91 -6.21 11.37
C GLU A 35 -9.64 -5.34 11.32
N GLU A 36 -9.14 -4.90 12.48
CA GLU A 36 -7.87 -4.18 12.60
C GLU A 36 -6.70 -4.98 12.01
N GLU A 37 -6.68 -6.29 12.21
CA GLU A 37 -5.63 -7.15 11.67
C GLU A 37 -5.78 -7.33 10.15
N LYS A 38 -7.00 -7.35 9.62
CA LYS A 38 -7.24 -7.32 8.17
C LYS A 38 -6.76 -6.01 7.55
N GLU A 39 -7.06 -4.87 8.17
CA GLU A 39 -6.56 -3.56 7.72
C GLU A 39 -5.03 -3.52 7.73
N ASN A 40 -4.43 -4.05 8.79
CA ASN A 40 -2.98 -4.15 8.95
C ASN A 40 -2.32 -5.01 7.87
N GLN A 41 -2.97 -6.12 7.46
CA GLN A 41 -2.48 -6.96 6.36
C GLN A 41 -2.58 -6.27 5.01
N VAL A 42 -3.76 -5.70 4.70
CA VAL A 42 -4.03 -5.02 3.43
C VAL A 42 -3.18 -3.76 3.25
N SER A 43 -2.89 -3.04 4.34
CA SER A 43 -1.99 -1.88 4.31
C SER A 43 -0.54 -2.26 3.95
N LYS A 44 -0.11 -3.51 4.20
CA LYS A 44 1.26 -4.00 4.00
C LYS A 44 1.44 -4.87 2.76
N HIS A 45 0.46 -4.89 1.84
CA HIS A 45 0.60 -5.63 0.60
C HIS A 45 1.86 -5.23 -0.20
N SER A 46 2.43 -6.21 -0.91
CA SER A 46 3.70 -6.04 -1.60
C SER A 46 3.66 -4.96 -2.69
N GLU A 47 2.51 -4.71 -3.30
CA GLU A 47 2.29 -3.63 -4.26
C GLU A 47 2.50 -2.26 -3.63
N LYS A 48 1.92 -2.03 -2.45
CA LYS A 48 2.07 -0.77 -1.72
C LYS A 48 3.50 -0.58 -1.21
N LEU A 49 4.13 -1.66 -0.73
CA LEU A 49 5.54 -1.63 -0.34
C LEU A 49 6.45 -1.33 -1.54
N ALA A 50 6.18 -1.92 -2.71
CA ALA A 50 6.93 -1.65 -3.93
C ALA A 50 6.77 -0.18 -4.36
N LEU A 51 5.56 0.37 -4.28
CA LEU A 51 5.31 1.79 -4.55
C LEU A 51 6.06 2.69 -3.56
N ALA A 52 5.97 2.39 -2.26
CA ALA A 52 6.64 3.16 -1.21
C ALA A 52 8.16 3.15 -1.38
N PHE A 53 8.74 1.98 -1.66
CA PHE A 53 10.16 1.83 -1.95
C PHE A 53 10.58 2.63 -3.20
N ALA A 54 9.78 2.57 -4.27
CA ALA A 54 10.05 3.36 -5.48
C ALA A 54 10.01 4.87 -5.17
N LEU A 55 8.99 5.35 -4.44
CA LEU A 55 8.85 6.76 -4.08
C LEU A 55 9.91 7.25 -3.09
N ALA A 56 10.47 6.37 -2.26
CA ALA A 56 11.56 6.72 -1.35
C ALA A 56 12.88 6.98 -2.12
N ARG A 57 13.14 6.21 -3.18
CA ARG A 57 14.45 6.19 -3.84
C ARG A 57 14.51 6.92 -5.18
N LEU A 58 13.37 7.07 -5.85
CA LEU A 58 13.35 7.73 -7.15
C LEU A 58 13.61 9.23 -6.99
N PRO A 59 14.41 9.83 -7.89
CA PRO A 59 14.66 11.26 -7.86
C PRO A 59 13.36 12.04 -8.08
N LYS A 60 13.30 13.23 -7.47
CA LYS A 60 12.20 14.17 -7.67
C LYS A 60 12.04 14.44 -9.17
N GLY A 61 10.86 14.17 -9.71
CA GLY A 61 10.56 14.32 -11.14
C GLY A 61 10.46 13.01 -11.93
N ALA A 62 10.66 11.84 -11.31
CA ALA A 62 10.26 10.57 -11.92
C ALA A 62 8.74 10.59 -12.21
N THR A 63 8.37 10.41 -13.48
CA THR A 63 6.98 10.60 -13.94
C THR A 63 6.18 9.30 -14.06
N ASN A 64 6.82 8.14 -13.93
CA ASN A 64 6.16 6.85 -14.10
C ASN A 64 6.75 5.77 -13.19
N ILE A 65 5.88 5.04 -12.50
CA ILE A 65 6.20 3.84 -11.73
C ILE A 65 5.28 2.72 -12.24
N ARG A 66 5.88 1.61 -12.68
CA ARG A 66 5.13 0.41 -13.10
C ARG A 66 5.41 -0.73 -12.13
N ILE A 67 4.36 -1.23 -11.49
CA ILE A 67 4.40 -2.39 -10.59
C ILE A 67 3.72 -3.55 -11.28
N VAL A 68 4.41 -4.68 -11.39
CA VAL A 68 3.88 -5.91 -12.01
C VAL A 68 3.86 -7.01 -10.96
N LYS A 69 2.71 -7.66 -10.80
CA LYS A 69 2.54 -8.81 -9.90
C LYS A 69 2.06 -10.01 -10.71
N ASN A 70 2.65 -11.17 -10.45
CA ASN A 70 2.25 -12.44 -11.07
C ASN A 70 1.13 -13.16 -10.29
N LEU A 71 0.56 -12.49 -9.29
CA LEU A 71 -0.52 -12.98 -8.45
C LEU A 71 -1.71 -12.03 -8.57
N ARG A 72 -2.89 -12.50 -8.16
CA ARG A 72 -4.08 -11.67 -8.07
C ARG A 72 -3.81 -10.45 -7.20
N ILE A 73 -4.18 -9.27 -7.70
CA ILE A 73 -4.14 -8.01 -6.97
C ILE A 73 -5.42 -7.93 -6.12
N CYS A 74 -5.30 -7.53 -4.86
CA CYS A 74 -6.47 -7.34 -4.00
C CYS A 74 -7.26 -6.10 -4.42
N ARG A 75 -8.52 -6.00 -3.99
CA ARG A 75 -9.36 -4.87 -4.36
C ARG A 75 -8.76 -3.56 -3.88
N ASP A 76 -8.37 -3.50 -2.62
CA ASP A 76 -7.73 -2.33 -2.02
C ASP A 76 -6.49 -1.80 -2.78
N CYS A 77 -5.64 -2.68 -3.31
CA CYS A 77 -4.47 -2.28 -4.09
C CYS A 77 -4.79 -1.94 -5.56
N HIS A 78 -6.03 -2.21 -6.00
CA HIS A 78 -6.51 -1.95 -7.36
C HIS A 78 -7.48 -0.76 -7.43
N THR A 79 -8.23 -0.47 -6.37
CA THR A 79 -9.09 0.71 -6.29
C THR A 79 -8.26 1.94 -5.97
N VAL A 80 -8.28 2.90 -6.89
CA VAL A 80 -7.76 4.27 -6.76
C VAL A 80 -8.96 5.20 -6.78
#